data_AF-A0A0A2XCP5-F1
#
_entry.id   AF-A0A0A2XCP5-F1
#
_cell.length_a   1.000
_cell.length_b   1.000
_cell.length_c   1.000
_cell.angle_alpha   90.00
_cell.angle_beta   90.00
_cell.angle_gamma   90.00
#
_symmetry.space_group_name_H-M   'P 1'
#
loop_
_entity.id
_entity.type
_entity.pdbx_description
1 polymer ?
#
loop_
_entity_poly.entity_id
_entity_poly.type
_entity_poly.pdbx_seq_one_letter_code
_entity_poly.pdbx_strand_id
1 'polypeptide(L)'
;YSTTTREGYHTYKSNPTYCQTCPLRSQCTQNQKAERLITRHIYQDAVDNANAVRVSRQGRKLYQRRAETVERSFADAKQHHGHRYARYRGLSKVQMQCFLAAMAQNIKKIALVVWAILSYLWRQFYLFEAGVKQSAKMTAGTII
;
A
#
# COMPACT_ATOMS: atom_id res chain seq x y z
N TYR A 1 -5.69 9.43 -34.37
CA TYR A 1 -4.34 9.33 -33.79
C TYR A 1 -3.39 10.07 -34.72
N SER A 2 -2.41 10.82 -34.20
CA SER A 2 -1.48 11.61 -35.01
C SER A 2 -0.03 11.13 -34.84
N THR A 3 0.49 11.10 -33.61
CA THR A 3 1.87 10.68 -33.35
C THR A 3 2.05 10.28 -31.88
N THR A 4 3.18 9.64 -31.58
CA THR A 4 3.65 9.40 -30.21
C THR A 4 4.93 10.18 -29.98
N THR A 5 4.98 10.96 -28.90
CA THR A 5 6.16 11.76 -28.56
C THR A 5 7.27 10.90 -27.95
N ARG A 6 8.50 11.40 -27.92
CA ARG A 6 9.65 10.70 -27.31
C ARG A 6 9.46 10.48 -25.81
N GLU A 7 8.67 11.34 -25.17
CA GLU A 7 8.31 11.31 -23.76
C GLU A 7 7.17 10.33 -23.46
N GLY A 8 6.61 9.62 -24.46
CA GLY A 8 5.60 8.59 -24.25
C GLY A 8 4.15 9.10 -24.24
N TYR A 9 3.84 10.15 -25.00
CA TYR A 9 2.47 10.64 -25.14
C TYR A 9 1.90 10.36 -26.53
N HIS A 10 0.74 9.73 -26.58
CA HIS A 10 -0.09 9.67 -27.78
C HIS A 10 -0.82 10.99 -27.98
N THR A 11 -0.67 11.55 -29.18
CA THR A 11 -1.34 12.78 -29.60
C THR A 11 -2.46 12.46 -30.56
N TYR A 12 -3.65 12.97 -30.29
CA TYR A 12 -4.83 12.87 -31.13
C TYR A 12 -5.23 14.27 -31.58
N LYS A 13 -5.48 14.43 -32.88
CA LYS A 13 -5.97 15.67 -33.47
C LYS A 13 -7.36 15.38 -34.05
N SER A 14 -8.32 16.26 -33.78
CA SER A 14 -9.60 16.23 -34.46
C SER A 14 -9.44 16.69 -35.92
N ASN A 15 -10.37 16.29 -36.78
CA ASN A 15 -10.38 16.75 -38.16
C ASN A 15 -10.97 18.17 -38.21
N PRO A 16 -10.23 19.19 -38.73
CA PRO A 16 -10.69 20.57 -38.84
C PRO A 16 -12.04 20.71 -39.53
N THR A 17 -12.29 19.95 -40.60
CA THR A 17 -13.48 20.10 -41.45
C THR A 17 -14.77 19.84 -40.67
N TYR A 18 -14.78 18.82 -39.82
CA TYR A 18 -15.93 18.55 -38.94
C TYR A 18 -16.03 19.53 -37.78
N CYS A 19 -14.90 20.05 -37.30
CA CYS A 19 -14.87 20.96 -36.18
C CYS A 19 -15.28 22.39 -36.55
N GLN A 20 -15.07 22.82 -37.80
CA GLN A 20 -15.46 24.16 -38.26
C GLN A 20 -16.97 24.39 -38.22
N THR A 21 -17.76 23.36 -38.56
CA THR A 21 -19.23 23.41 -38.56
C THR A 21 -19.85 22.94 -37.23
N CYS A 22 -19.03 22.58 -36.25
CA CYS A 22 -19.51 22.05 -34.98
C CYS A 22 -20.14 23.17 -34.12
N PRO A 23 -21.42 23.06 -33.72
CA PRO A 23 -22.08 24.08 -32.90
C PRO A 23 -21.46 24.22 -31.49
N LEU A 24 -20.78 23.18 -31.02
CA LEU A 24 -20.08 23.16 -29.72
C LEU A 24 -18.61 23.58 -29.83
N ARG A 25 -18.14 24.06 -31.00
CA ARG A 25 -16.73 24.41 -31.22
C ARG A 25 -16.22 25.40 -30.17
N SER A 26 -16.99 26.43 -29.86
CA SER A 26 -16.62 27.49 -28.89
C SER A 26 -16.32 26.94 -27.49
N GLN A 27 -16.95 25.83 -27.11
CA GLN A 27 -16.71 25.14 -25.84
C GLN A 27 -15.59 24.08 -25.91
N CYS A 28 -15.19 23.70 -27.13
CA CYS A 28 -14.33 22.55 -27.38
C CYS A 28 -12.89 22.93 -27.76
N THR A 29 -12.71 23.92 -28.65
CA THR A 29 -11.41 24.45 -29.07
C THR A 29 -11.56 25.88 -29.62
N GLN A 30 -10.68 26.78 -29.18
CA GLN A 30 -10.67 28.18 -29.62
C GLN A 30 -9.56 28.47 -30.64
N ASN A 31 -8.83 27.45 -31.09
CA ASN A 31 -7.74 27.70 -32.04
C ASN A 31 -8.28 28.08 -33.44
N GLN A 32 -7.47 28.84 -34.16
CA GLN A 32 -7.80 29.30 -35.52
C GLN A 32 -7.92 28.13 -36.51
N LYS A 33 -7.16 27.05 -36.30
CA LYS A 33 -7.16 25.84 -37.15
C LYS A 33 -8.42 24.98 -37.00
N ALA A 34 -9.32 25.30 -36.08
CA ALA A 34 -10.47 24.46 -35.71
C ALA A 34 -10.09 23.03 -35.27
N GLU A 35 -8.93 22.85 -34.63
CA GLU A 35 -8.44 21.53 -34.20
C GLU A 35 -8.48 21.41 -32.68
N ARG A 36 -8.97 20.27 -32.18
CA ARG A 36 -8.80 19.85 -30.79
C ARG A 36 -7.60 18.92 -30.70
N LEU A 37 -6.62 19.30 -29.90
CA LEU A 37 -5.48 18.46 -29.55
C LEU A 37 -5.78 17.75 -28.23
N ILE A 38 -5.69 16.42 -28.21
CA ILE A 38 -5.79 15.62 -26.98
C ILE A 38 -4.48 14.86 -26.85
N THR A 39 -3.83 14.97 -25.70
CA THR A 39 -2.64 14.20 -25.35
C THR A 39 -3.00 13.18 -24.28
N ARG A 40 -2.55 11.93 -24.46
CA ARG A 40 -2.78 10.85 -23.52
C ARG A 40 -1.48 10.09 -23.32
N HIS A 41 -1.09 9.84 -22.09
CA HIS A 41 0.10 9.04 -21.82
C HIS A 41 -0.10 7.58 -22.29
N ILE A 42 0.95 6.91 -22.75
CA ILE A 42 0.86 5.51 -23.21
C ILE A 42 0.33 4.55 -22.13
N TYR A 43 0.57 4.86 -20.86
CA TYR A 43 0.09 4.06 -19.72
C TYR A 43 -1.17 4.64 -19.06
N GLN A 44 -1.87 5.57 -19.72
CA GLN A 44 -3.04 6.19 -19.12
C GLN A 44 -4.13 5.15 -18.78
N ASP A 45 -4.34 4.14 -19.63
CA ASP A 45 -5.29 3.05 -19.34
C ASP A 45 -4.94 2.31 -18.03
N ALA A 46 -3.66 2.05 -17.78
CA ALA A 46 -3.22 1.42 -16.53
C ALA A 46 -3.46 2.32 -15.31
N VAL A 47 -3.23 3.63 -15.45
CA VAL A 47 -3.50 4.63 -14.41
C VAL A 47 -5.01 4.74 -14.14
N ASP A 48 -5.83 4.76 -15.19
CA ASP A 48 -7.29 4.83 -15.10
C ASP A 48 -7.84 3.59 -14.40
N ASN A 49 -7.34 2.39 -14.76
CA ASN A 49 -7.68 1.14 -14.08
C ASN A 49 -7.27 1.15 -12.60
N ALA A 50 -6.06 1.59 -12.29
CA ALA A 50 -5.60 1.71 -10.90
C ALA A 50 -6.46 2.68 -10.09
N ASN A 51 -6.90 3.80 -10.71
CA ASN A 51 -7.79 4.76 -10.08
C ASN A 51 -9.19 4.19 -9.86
N ALA A 52 -9.76 3.48 -10.84
CA ALA A 52 -11.04 2.81 -10.71
C ALA A 52 -11.04 1.82 -9.53
N VAL A 53 -9.97 1.03 -9.38
CA VAL A 53 -9.78 0.14 -8.23
C VAL A 53 -9.67 0.95 -6.94
N ARG A 54 -8.87 2.02 -6.91
CA ARG A 54 -8.66 2.86 -5.71
C ARG A 54 -9.96 3.46 -5.16
N VAL A 55 -10.86 3.95 -6.02
CA VAL A 55 -12.13 4.58 -5.59
C VAL A 55 -13.22 3.58 -5.24
N SER A 56 -13.08 2.32 -5.66
CA SER A 56 -13.99 1.24 -5.30
C SER A 56 -14.14 1.10 -3.77
N ARG A 57 -15.23 0.48 -3.32
CA ARG A 57 -15.45 0.22 -1.88
C ARG A 57 -14.29 -0.59 -1.26
N GLN A 58 -13.83 -1.62 -1.97
CA GLN A 58 -12.70 -2.45 -1.52
C GLN A 58 -11.39 -1.67 -1.53
N GLY A 59 -11.14 -0.88 -2.58
CA GLY A 59 -9.95 -0.03 -2.69
C GLY A 59 -9.86 0.99 -1.57
N ARG A 60 -10.96 1.66 -1.22
CA ARG A 60 -11.02 2.59 -0.07
C ARG A 60 -10.70 1.90 1.25
N LYS A 61 -11.27 0.71 1.49
CA LYS A 61 -10.98 -0.09 2.69
C LYS A 61 -9.51 -0.51 2.76
N LEU A 62 -8.94 -0.94 1.64
CA LEU A 62 -7.52 -1.31 1.56
C LEU A 62 -6.63 -0.08 1.78
N TYR A 63 -6.97 1.06 1.18
CA TYR A 63 -6.23 2.31 1.30
C TYR A 63 -6.13 2.77 2.76
N GLN A 64 -7.22 2.72 3.53
CA GLN A 64 -7.21 3.04 4.96
C GLN A 64 -6.21 2.16 5.74
N ARG A 65 -6.14 0.86 5.43
CA ARG A 65 -5.20 -0.07 6.08
C ARG A 65 -3.75 0.12 5.66
N ARG A 66 -3.45 0.82 4.55
CA ARG A 66 -2.06 1.03 4.10
C ARG A 66 -1.24 1.85 5.09
N ALA A 67 -1.87 2.84 5.73
CA ALA A 67 -1.24 3.66 6.77
C ALA A 67 -0.71 2.81 7.93
N GLU A 68 -1.49 1.81 8.34
CA GLU A 68 -1.18 0.94 9.48
C GLU A 68 -0.14 -0.14 9.13
N THR A 69 -0.14 -0.62 7.89
CA THR A 69 0.64 -1.79 7.46
C THR A 69 1.88 -1.39 6.66
N VAL A 70 1.66 -0.90 5.44
CA VAL A 70 2.70 -0.65 4.44
C VAL A 70 3.49 0.62 4.79
N GLU A 71 2.81 1.73 5.02
CA GLU A 71 3.45 3.02 5.29
C GLU A 71 4.22 2.98 6.60
N ARG A 72 3.68 2.31 7.61
CA ARG A 72 4.38 2.07 8.87
C ARG A 72 5.69 1.29 8.68
N SER A 73 5.69 0.25 7.84
CA SER A 73 6.90 -0.52 7.52
C SER A 73 7.96 0.34 6.81
N PHE A 74 7.53 1.20 5.88
CA PHE A 74 8.44 2.13 5.21
C PHE A 74 8.99 3.21 6.14
N ALA A 75 8.16 3.73 7.05
CA ALA A 75 8.59 4.69 8.07
C ALA A 75 9.65 4.06 8.98
N ASP A 76 9.42 2.85 9.46
CA ASP A 76 10.37 2.08 10.28
C ASP A 76 11.66 1.79 9.51
N ALA A 77 11.58 1.44 8.22
CA ALA A 77 12.75 1.23 7.37
C ALA A 77 13.59 2.52 7.22
N LYS A 78 12.94 3.67 7.08
CA LYS A 78 13.63 4.98 7.01
C LYS A 78 14.24 5.38 8.35
N GLN A 79 13.52 5.20 9.45
CA GLN A 79 13.92 5.70 10.76
C GLN A 79 14.92 4.79 11.47
N HIS A 80 14.76 3.47 11.36
CA HIS A 80 15.53 2.50 12.11
C HIS A 80 16.50 1.67 11.25
N HIS A 81 16.29 1.59 9.93
CA HIS A 81 17.13 0.80 9.02
C HIS A 81 17.90 1.63 7.98
N GLY A 82 17.91 2.96 8.13
CA GLY A 82 18.76 3.85 7.33
C GLY A 82 18.33 4.01 5.87
N HIS A 83 17.10 3.67 5.50
CA HIS A 83 16.59 3.81 4.12
C HIS A 83 16.32 5.26 3.68
N ARG A 84 16.77 6.26 4.45
CA ARG A 84 16.83 7.66 3.95
C ARG A 84 17.86 7.81 2.84
N TYR A 85 18.88 6.95 2.82
CA TYR A 85 19.94 6.95 1.82
C TYR A 85 20.24 5.52 1.35
N ALA A 86 20.64 5.40 0.09
CA ALA A 86 21.26 4.18 -0.41
C ALA A 86 22.68 4.10 0.18
N ARG A 87 22.92 3.15 1.08
CA ARG A 87 24.24 2.99 1.73
C ARG A 87 25.30 2.49 0.77
N TYR A 88 24.87 1.74 -0.24
CA TYR A 88 25.74 1.13 -1.24
C TYR A 88 25.46 1.64 -2.64
N ARG A 89 26.44 1.50 -3.53
CA ARG A 89 26.29 1.78 -4.97
C ARG A 89 25.96 0.50 -5.73
N GLY A 90 25.09 0.63 -6.73
CA GLY A 90 24.64 -0.48 -7.58
C GLY A 90 23.37 -1.17 -7.07
N LEU A 91 22.52 -1.60 -8.00
CA LEU A 91 21.19 -2.12 -7.71
C LEU A 91 21.22 -3.33 -6.76
N SER A 92 22.11 -4.29 -7.01
CA SER A 92 22.21 -5.53 -6.22
C SER A 92 22.52 -5.27 -4.74
N LYS A 93 23.45 -4.36 -4.46
CA LYS A 93 23.84 -4.03 -3.08
C LYS A 93 22.76 -3.23 -2.36
N VAL A 94 22.04 -2.35 -3.06
CA VAL A 94 20.88 -1.63 -2.49
C VAL A 94 19.72 -2.59 -2.23
N GLN A 95 19.48 -3.56 -3.12
CA GLN A 95 18.49 -4.61 -2.90
C GLN A 95 18.83 -5.44 -1.65
N MET A 96 20.10 -5.83 -1.48
CA MET A 96 20.55 -6.52 -0.28
C MET A 96 20.25 -5.71 1.00
N GLN A 97 20.55 -4.40 1.02
CA GLN A 97 20.19 -3.51 2.13
C GLN A 97 18.69 -3.58 2.43
N CYS A 98 17.85 -3.47 1.40
CA CYS A 98 16.40 -3.53 1.55
C CYS A 98 15.91 -4.87 2.10
N PHE A 99 16.44 -5.99 1.62
CA PHE A 99 16.04 -7.33 2.06
C PHE A 99 16.46 -7.60 3.51
N LEU A 100 17.67 -7.20 3.91
CA LEU A 100 18.11 -7.37 5.29
C LEU A 100 17.24 -6.55 6.27
N ALA A 101 16.87 -5.32 5.90
CA ALA A 101 15.94 -4.50 6.68
C ALA A 101 14.55 -5.17 6.77
N ALA A 102 14.00 -5.61 5.65
CA ALA A 102 12.70 -6.30 5.62
C ALA A 102 12.71 -7.59 6.46
N MET A 103 13.80 -8.36 6.40
CA MET A 103 13.98 -9.56 7.21
C MET A 103 13.98 -9.22 8.70
N ALA A 104 14.73 -8.20 9.11
CA ALA A 104 14.75 -7.75 10.51
C ALA A 104 13.35 -7.32 10.99
N GLN A 105 12.61 -6.56 10.17
CA GLN A 105 11.23 -6.17 10.46
C GLN A 105 10.30 -7.38 10.60
N ASN A 106 10.43 -8.38 9.74
CA ASN A 106 9.62 -9.59 9.79
C ASN A 106 9.93 -10.42 11.04
N ILE A 107 11.21 -10.59 11.40
CA ILE A 107 11.62 -11.28 12.63
C ILE A 107 11.03 -10.57 13.85
N LYS A 108 11.10 -9.24 13.90
CA LYS A 108 10.50 -8.45 14.99
C LYS A 108 8.99 -8.66 15.10
N LYS A 109 8.27 -8.69 13.97
CA LYS A 109 6.82 -8.98 13.96
C LYS A 109 6.52 -10.38 14.47
N ILE A 110 7.26 -11.40 14.03
CA ILE A 110 7.10 -12.79 14.50
C ILE A 110 7.35 -12.86 16.00
N ALA A 111 8.43 -12.26 16.50
CA ALA A 111 8.77 -12.25 17.91
C ALA A 111 7.64 -11.63 18.77
N LEU A 112 7.03 -10.53 18.32
CA LEU A 112 5.91 -9.91 19.02
C LEU A 112 4.68 -10.82 19.09
N VAL A 113 4.36 -11.53 17.99
CA VAL A 113 3.23 -12.47 17.95
C VAL A 113 3.49 -13.67 18.86
N VAL A 114 4.68 -14.27 18.76
CA VAL A 114 5.08 -15.40 19.61
C VAL A 114 5.05 -15.00 21.08
N TRP A 115 5.58 -13.84 21.42
CA TRP A 115 5.55 -13.33 22.79
C TRP A 115 4.12 -13.14 23.30
N ALA A 116 3.22 -12.59 22.50
CA ALA A 116 1.81 -12.44 22.88
C ALA A 116 1.13 -13.79 23.14
N ILE A 117 1.39 -14.80 22.28
CA ILE A 117 0.85 -16.16 22.44
C ILE A 117 1.41 -16.81 23.71
N LEU A 118 2.72 -16.80 23.90
CA LEU A 118 3.35 -17.40 25.07
C LEU A 118 2.89 -16.72 26.37
N SER A 119 2.75 -15.39 26.37
CA SER A 119 2.23 -14.64 27.52
C SER A 119 0.79 -15.01 27.83
N TYR A 120 -0.05 -15.21 26.81
CA TYR A 120 -1.43 -15.66 26.99
C TYR A 120 -1.50 -17.08 27.57
N LEU A 121 -0.75 -18.02 26.99
CA LEU A 121 -0.69 -19.41 27.47
C LEU A 121 -0.16 -19.49 28.90
N TRP A 122 0.88 -18.72 29.21
CA TRP A 122 1.45 -18.67 30.55
C TRP A 122 0.45 -18.12 31.57
N ARG A 123 -0.30 -17.07 31.21
CA ARG A 123 -1.38 -16.53 32.06
C ARG A 123 -2.49 -17.56 32.29
N GLN A 124 -2.92 -18.28 31.25
CA GLN A 124 -3.93 -19.33 31.39
C GLN A 124 -3.46 -20.47 32.29
N PHE A 125 -2.22 -20.92 32.11
CA PHE A 125 -1.62 -21.94 32.96
C PHE A 125 -1.55 -21.50 34.43
N TYR A 126 -1.11 -20.26 34.69
CA TYR A 126 -1.05 -19.72 36.05
C TYR A 126 -2.43 -19.62 36.72
N LEU A 127 -3.46 -19.20 35.97
CA LEU A 127 -4.84 -19.15 36.46
C LEU A 127 -5.42 -20.54 36.74
N PHE A 128 -5.11 -21.52 35.89
CA PHE A 128 -5.50 -22.92 36.10
C PHE A 128 -4.86 -23.49 37.38
N GLU A 129 -3.55 -23.32 37.55
CA GLU A 129 -2.81 -23.71 38.76
C GLU A 129 -3.38 -23.05 40.03
N ALA A 130 -3.72 -21.76 39.97
CA ALA A 130 -4.36 -21.06 41.07
C ALA A 130 -5.75 -21.65 41.39
N GLY A 131 -6.53 -22.00 40.37
CA GLY A 131 -7.84 -22.65 40.52
C GLY A 131 -7.75 -24.04 41.15
N VAL A 132 -6.78 -24.86 40.72
CA VAL A 132 -6.52 -26.19 41.32
C VAL A 132 -6.16 -26.06 42.80
N LYS A 133 -5.28 -25.10 43.15
CA LYS A 133 -4.91 -24.83 44.54
C LYS A 133 -6.09 -24.35 45.40
N GLN A 134 -7.00 -23.55 44.83
CA GLN A 134 -8.21 -23.10 45.54
C GLN A 134 -9.19 -24.27 45.78
N SER A 135 -9.41 -25.12 44.78
CA SER A 135 -10.27 -26.30 44.89
C SER A 135 -9.75 -27.31 45.92
N ALA A 136 -8.44 -27.57 45.91
CA ALA A 136 -7.78 -28.45 46.88
C ALA A 136 -7.89 -27.96 48.33
N LYS A 137 -7.91 -26.64 48.55
CA LYS A 137 -8.14 -26.05 49.88
C LYS A 137 -9.59 -26.21 50.34
N MET A 138 -10.56 -26.09 49.43
CA MET A 138 -11.97 -26.29 49.77
C MET A 138 -12.27 -27.75 50.13
N THR A 139 -11.74 -28.73 49.38
CA THR A 139 -11.95 -30.15 49.68
C THR A 139 -11.27 -30.59 50.98
N ALA A 140 -10.14 -30.00 51.35
CA ALA A 140 -9.49 -30.26 52.64
C ALA A 140 -10.26 -29.65 53.85
N GLY A 141 -11.01 -28.58 53.64
CA GLY A 141 -11.81 -27.92 54.69
C GLY A 141 -13.21 -28.51 54.91
N THR A 142 -13.68 -29.41 54.04
CA THR A 142 -15.01 -30.07 54.13
C THR A 142 -14.96 -31.44 54.81
N ILE A 143 -13.76 -31.96 55.16
CA ILE A 143 -13.59 -33.26 55.85
C ILE A 143 -13.42 -33.08 57.39
N ILE A 144 -13.98 -32.02 57.97
CA ILE A 144 -14.09 -31.83 59.43
C ILE A 144 -15.55 -31.64 59.80
#